data_AF-A0A3D4FJP1-F1
#
_entry.id   AF-A0A3D4FJP1-F1
#
_cell.length_a   1.000
_cell.length_b   1.000
_cell.length_c   1.000
_cell.angle_alpha   90.00
_cell.angle_beta   90.00
_cell.angle_gamma   90.00
#
_symmetry.space_group_name_H-M   'P 1'
#
loop_
_entity.id
_entity.type
_entity.pdbx_description
1 polymer ?
#
loop_
_entity_poly.entity_id
_entity_poly.type
_entity_poly.pdbx_seq_one_letter_code
_entity_poly.pdbx_strand_id
1 'polypeptide(L)'
;MERVVGTVVRGLRAPIINKGDNIADIVVDSVLKASEVEGFSINDKDVVTVTESVVARAQGNYASIDAIAKDVSAKFGDDTVGVIFPILSRNRFA
;
A
#
# COMPACT_ATOMS: atom_id res chain seq x y z
N MET A 1 30.49 -14.09 -17.28
CA MET A 1 30.18 -13.37 -16.02
C MET A 1 29.14 -14.22 -15.30
N GLU A 2 29.55 -14.95 -14.27
CA GLU A 2 28.69 -15.92 -13.59
C GLU A 2 27.82 -15.19 -12.56
N ARG A 3 26.76 -14.54 -13.04
CA ARG A 3 25.77 -13.90 -12.16
C ARG A 3 24.90 -15.00 -11.54
N VAL A 4 25.38 -15.58 -10.45
CA VAL A 4 24.72 -16.69 -9.74
C VAL A 4 23.59 -16.23 -8.80
N VAL A 5 23.50 -14.92 -8.53
CA VAL A 5 22.46 -14.33 -7.67
C VAL A 5 21.41 -13.63 -8.54
N GLY A 6 20.15 -13.98 -8.31
CA GLY A 6 18.98 -13.37 -8.94
C GLY A 6 18.58 -12.03 -8.31
N THR A 7 17.28 -11.72 -8.34
CA THR A 7 16.72 -10.52 -7.73
C THR A 7 16.78 -10.59 -6.21
N VAL A 8 17.27 -9.52 -5.57
CA VAL A 8 17.23 -9.37 -4.11
C VAL A 8 16.07 -8.45 -3.75
N VAL A 9 15.16 -8.91 -2.90
CA VAL A 9 14.01 -8.14 -2.42
C VAL A 9 14.09 -8.01 -0.90
N ARG A 10 13.82 -6.81 -0.38
CA ARG A 10 13.85 -6.51 1.05
C ARG A 10 12.52 -5.88 1.48
N GLY A 11 11.88 -6.48 2.48
CA GLY A 11 10.73 -5.87 3.15
C GLY A 11 11.21 -4.87 4.19
N LEU A 12 10.86 -3.59 4.02
CA LEU A 12 11.25 -2.53 4.95
C LEU A 12 10.12 -2.24 5.93
N ARG A 13 10.48 -1.95 7.19
CA ARG A 13 9.52 -1.53 8.22
C ARG A 13 9.48 0.00 8.29
N ALA A 14 8.37 0.57 7.85
CA ALA A 14 8.04 1.98 8.01
C ALA A 14 7.32 2.24 9.35
N PRO A 15 7.26 3.50 9.83
CA PRO A 15 6.39 3.89 10.95
C PRO A 15 4.89 3.69 10.64
N ILE A 16 4.04 3.85 11.65
CA ILE A 16 2.58 3.87 11.48
C ILE A 16 2.22 5.12 10.68
N ILE A 17 1.51 4.92 9.56
CA ILE A 17 1.10 5.98 8.64
C ILE A 17 -0.25 6.56 9.08
N ASN A 18 -0.29 7.88 9.19
CA ASN A 18 -1.45 8.68 9.57
C ASN A 18 -1.85 9.64 8.44
N LYS A 19 -3.09 10.13 8.50
CA LYS A 19 -3.58 11.14 7.56
C LYS A 19 -2.73 12.42 7.66
N GLY A 20 -2.27 12.93 6.52
CA GLY A 20 -1.43 14.12 6.39
C GLY A 20 0.06 13.82 6.28
N ASP A 21 0.49 12.58 6.51
CA ASP A 21 1.91 12.21 6.44
C ASP A 21 2.50 12.39 5.03
N ASN A 22 3.74 12.87 4.96
CA ASN A 22 4.49 12.90 3.70
C ASN A 22 5.11 11.53 3.42
N ILE A 23 4.46 10.76 2.56
CA ILE A 23 4.92 9.41 2.19
C ILE A 23 6.27 9.43 1.49
N ALA A 24 6.59 10.45 0.69
CA ALA A 24 7.87 10.50 -0.01
C ALA A 24 9.04 10.55 0.98
N ASP A 25 8.95 11.45 1.97
CA ASP A 25 9.97 11.61 3.01
C ASP A 25 10.08 10.34 3.85
N ILE A 26 8.94 9.80 4.33
CA ILE A 26 8.93 8.58 5.14
C ILE A 26 9.58 7.41 4.40
N VAL A 27 9.34 7.27 3.10
CA VAL A 27 9.89 6.19 2.28
C VAL A 27 11.39 6.36 2.12
N VAL A 28 11.85 7.57 1.79
CA VAL A 28 13.28 7.88 1.66
C VAL A 28 14.01 7.61 2.97
N ASP A 29 13.51 8.13 4.09
CA ASP A 29 14.11 7.94 5.41
C ASP A 29 14.14 6.47 5.82
N SER A 30 13.07 5.72 5.55
CA SER A 30 13.00 4.28 5.85
C SER A 30 14.03 3.49 5.05
N VAL A 31 14.23 3.82 3.78
CA VAL A 31 15.21 3.16 2.90
C VAL A 31 16.63 3.48 3.34
N LEU A 32 16.96 4.76 3.57
CA LEU A 32 18.28 5.18 4.00
C LEU A 32 18.65 4.58 5.35
N LYS A 33 17.73 4.63 6.33
CA LYS A 33 17.94 4.03 7.65
C LYS A 33 18.14 2.52 7.58
N ALA A 34 17.35 1.82 6.76
CA ALA A 34 17.51 0.38 6.60
C ALA A 34 18.85 0.02 5.95
N SER A 35 19.28 0.78 4.95
CA SER A 35 20.58 0.62 4.29
C SER A 35 21.74 0.80 5.28
N GLU A 36 21.66 1.81 6.14
CA GLU A 36 22.66 2.06 7.20
C GLU A 36 22.69 0.93 8.25
N VAL A 37 21.53 0.55 8.78
CA VAL A 37 21.42 -0.43 9.88
C VAL A 37 21.76 -1.85 9.44
N GLU A 38 21.29 -2.27 8.26
CA GLU A 38 21.47 -3.64 7.75
C GLU A 38 22.70 -3.78 6.84
N GLY A 39 23.40 -2.68 6.56
CA GLY A 39 24.67 -2.69 5.82
C GLY A 39 24.55 -3.10 4.35
N PHE A 40 23.47 -2.75 3.66
CA PHE A 40 23.34 -2.97 2.21
C PHE A 40 23.48 -1.68 1.42
N SER A 41 24.11 -1.76 0.24
CA SER A 41 24.20 -0.64 -0.69
C SER A 41 22.91 -0.47 -1.49
N ILE A 42 22.46 0.77 -1.63
CA ILE A 42 21.43 1.18 -2.60
C ILE A 42 22.15 1.46 -3.92
N ASN A 43 21.67 0.88 -5.01
CA ASN A 43 22.31 0.95 -6.31
C ASN A 43 21.49 1.78 -7.30
N ASP A 44 22.15 2.27 -8.35
CA ASP A 44 21.45 2.88 -9.47
C ASP A 44 20.42 1.89 -10.04
N LYS A 45 19.20 2.39 -10.29
CA LYS A 45 18.03 1.63 -10.76
C LYS A 45 17.43 0.63 -9.77
N ASP A 46 17.81 0.66 -8.50
CA ASP A 46 17.01 0.00 -7.46
C ASP A 46 15.60 0.61 -7.43
N VAL A 47 14.59 -0.24 -7.19
CA VAL A 47 13.18 0.16 -7.19
C VAL A 47 12.63 0.07 -5.78
N VAL A 48 12.01 1.16 -5.33
CA VAL A 48 11.27 1.21 -4.07
C VAL A 48 9.79 1.14 -4.36
N THR A 49 9.09 0.20 -3.72
CA THR A 49 7.65 0.00 -3.90
C THR A 49 6.89 0.33 -2.64
N VAL A 50 5.77 1.04 -2.77
CA VAL A 50 4.85 1.38 -1.68
C VAL A 50 3.48 0.85 -2.04
N THR A 51 2.78 0.25 -1.09
CA THR A 51 1.43 -0.23 -1.34
C THR A 51 0.45 0.94 -1.41
N GLU A 52 -0.56 0.82 -2.27
CA GLU A 52 -1.63 1.80 -2.42
C GLU A 52 -2.27 2.17 -1.06
N SER A 53 -2.43 1.19 -0.17
CA SER A 53 -3.04 1.43 1.15
C SER A 53 -2.28 2.43 2.01
N VAL A 54 -0.94 2.48 1.88
CA VAL A 54 -0.11 3.45 2.62
C VAL A 54 -0.36 4.86 2.10
N VAL A 55 -0.42 5.02 0.77
CA VAL A 55 -0.72 6.31 0.14
C VAL A 55 -2.13 6.77 0.48
N ALA A 56 -3.12 5.86 0.38
CA ALA A 56 -4.52 6.16 0.69
C ALA A 56 -4.71 6.60 2.16
N ARG A 57 -4.01 5.95 3.11
CA ARG A 57 -3.99 6.33 4.54
C ARG A 57 -3.52 7.77 4.73
N ALA A 58 -2.37 8.11 4.16
CA ALA A 58 -1.81 9.46 4.26
C ALA A 58 -2.72 10.52 3.62
N GLN A 59 -3.34 10.20 2.50
CA GLN A 59 -4.29 11.11 1.86
C GLN A 59 -5.64 11.20 2.60
N GLY A 60 -5.91 10.29 3.56
CA GLY A 60 -7.24 10.12 4.12
C GLY A 60 -8.27 9.73 3.07
N ASN A 61 -7.84 9.04 2.02
CA ASN A 61 -8.65 8.69 0.85
C ASN A 61 -9.31 7.32 1.07
N TYR A 62 -10.39 7.32 1.85
CA TYR A 62 -11.20 6.14 2.15
C TYR A 62 -12.57 6.24 1.51
N ALA A 63 -13.09 5.11 1.02
CA ALA A 63 -14.48 5.00 0.64
C ALA A 63 -15.29 4.64 1.90
N SER A 64 -16.24 5.49 2.28
CA SER A 64 -17.15 5.20 3.38
C SER A 64 -18.18 4.14 3.00
N ILE A 65 -18.76 3.49 4.01
CA ILE A 65 -19.88 2.55 3.81
C ILE A 65 -21.03 3.22 3.02
N ASP A 66 -21.36 4.48 3.31
CA ASP A 66 -22.42 5.21 2.59
C ASP A 66 -22.09 5.43 1.11
N ALA A 67 -20.84 5.75 0.80
CA ALA A 67 -20.39 5.92 -0.58
C ALA A 67 -20.51 4.60 -1.36
N ILE A 68 -20.14 3.49 -0.72
CA ILE A 68 -20.23 2.16 -1.31
C ILE A 68 -21.69 1.75 -1.48
N ALA A 69 -22.54 1.96 -0.47
CA ALA A 69 -23.96 1.64 -0.53
C ALA A 69 -24.66 2.40 -1.67
N LYS A 70 -24.37 3.69 -1.81
CA LYS A 70 -24.89 4.51 -2.90
C LYS A 70 -24.42 4.01 -4.27
N ASP A 71 -23.15 3.64 -4.40
CA ASP A 71 -22.57 3.15 -5.65
C ASP A 71 -23.15 1.78 -6.06
N VAL A 72 -23.34 0.88 -5.10
CA VAL A 72 -24.00 -0.42 -5.32
C VAL A 72 -25.45 -0.21 -5.76
N SER A 73 -26.23 0.62 -5.04
CA SER A 73 -27.61 0.92 -5.41
C SER A 73 -27.72 1.55 -6.79
N ALA A 74 -26.83 2.49 -7.14
CA ALA A 74 -26.81 3.12 -8.46
C ALA A 74 -26.48 2.14 -9.60
N LYS A 75 -25.67 1.11 -9.34
CA LYS A 75 -25.23 0.13 -10.34
C LYS A 75 -26.22 -1.02 -10.54
N PHE A 76 -26.87 -1.47 -9.47
CA PHE A 76 -27.66 -2.69 -9.47
C PHE A 76 -29.15 -2.46 -9.19
N GLY A 77 -29.55 -1.27 -8.71
CA GLY A 77 -30.95 -0.97 -8.41
C GLY A 77 -31.57 -2.00 -7.46
N ASP A 78 -32.67 -2.61 -7.90
CA ASP A 78 -33.42 -3.64 -7.17
C ASP A 78 -33.09 -5.07 -7.65
N ASP A 79 -32.08 -5.25 -8.52
CA ASP A 79 -31.69 -6.57 -9.01
C ASP A 79 -31.11 -7.44 -7.89
N THR A 80 -31.29 -8.76 -8.02
CA THR A 80 -30.69 -9.72 -7.09
C THR A 80 -29.19 -9.83 -7.32
N VAL A 81 -28.40 -9.44 -6.32
CA VAL A 81 -26.93 -9.54 -6.34
C VAL A 81 -26.46 -10.79 -5.58
N GLY A 82 -25.74 -11.67 -6.28
CA GLY A 82 -25.06 -12.82 -5.66
C GLY A 82 -23.67 -12.45 -5.16
N VAL A 83 -23.42 -12.58 -3.86
CA VAL A 83 -22.09 -12.38 -3.26
C VAL A 83 -21.45 -13.74 -3.01
N ILE A 84 -20.33 -14.03 -3.69
CA ILE A 84 -19.63 -15.31 -3.58
C ILE A 84 -18.18 -15.05 -3.16
N PHE A 85 -17.70 -15.79 -2.15
CA PHE A 85 -16.36 -15.67 -1.58
C PHE A 85 -15.96 -14.24 -1.17
N PRO A 86 -16.77 -13.52 -0.36
CA PRO A 86 -16.41 -12.18 0.07
C PRO A 86 -15.13 -12.23 0.92
N ILE A 87 -14.12 -11.43 0.54
CA ILE A 87 -12.97 -11.18 1.41
C ILE A 87 -13.26 -9.99 2.32
N LEU A 88 -13.11 -10.19 3.63
CA LEU A 88 -13.21 -9.11 4.61
C LEU A 88 -11.90 -8.30 4.61
N SER A 89 -11.82 -7.27 3.77
CA SER A 89 -10.66 -6.37 3.75
C SER A 89 -10.73 -5.36 4.90
N ARG A 90 -9.84 -5.53 5.90
CA ARG A 90 -9.64 -4.55 6.99
C ARG A 90 -8.93 -3.27 6.56
N ASN A 91 -8.47 -3.18 5.31
CA ASN A 91 -7.59 -2.12 4.84
C ASN A 91 -8.26 -1.09 3.93
N ARG A 92 -9.52 -1.30 3.52
CA ARG A 92 -10.17 -0.49 2.46
C ARG A 92 -11.57 0.03 2.82
N PHE A 93 -12.20 -0.48 3.87
CA PHE A 93 -13.59 -0.15 4.22
C PHE A 93 -13.67 0.28 5.68
N ALA A 94 -14.21 1.47 5.92
CA ALA A 94 -14.47 2.05 7.25
C ALA A 94 -15.80 2.82 7.22
#